data_AF-A0A963L4A6-F1
#
_entry.id   AF-A0A963L4A6-F1
#
_cell.length_a   1.000
_cell.length_b   1.000
_cell.length_c   1.000
_cell.angle_alpha   90.00
_cell.angle_beta   90.00
_cell.angle_gamma   90.00
#
_symmetry.space_group_name_H-M   'P 1'
#
loop_
_entity.id
_entity.type
_entity.pdbx_description
1 polymer ?
#
loop_
_entity_poly.entity_id
_entity_poly.type
_entity_poly.pdbx_seq_one_letter_code
_entity_poly.pdbx_strand_id
1 'polypeptide(L)'
;MSQAGTEAAWQAVWLGRGWRARLLWPLSLLYGWLIRRRRRRFASGTVPVTHLPVPVIVVGNVVTGGAGKTPTVLALLDHLMASGWCPGVVSRGHGRTGTDVLALSPDVPA
;
A
#
# COMPACT_ATOMS: atom_id res chain seq x y z
N MET A 1 8.58 16.35 -19.70
CA MET A 1 7.12 16.46 -19.47
C MET A 1 6.82 15.93 -18.08
N SER A 2 6.39 16.81 -17.17
CA SER A 2 6.38 16.60 -15.72
C SER A 2 5.34 15.55 -15.27
N GLN A 3 5.80 14.46 -14.62
CA GLN A 3 4.94 13.41 -14.04
C GLN A 3 3.92 13.98 -13.03
N ALA A 4 4.25 15.07 -12.36
CA ALA A 4 3.37 15.72 -11.38
C ALA A 4 2.08 16.29 -12.02
N GLY A 5 2.14 16.76 -13.27
CA GLY A 5 0.96 17.29 -13.97
C GLY A 5 -0.04 16.20 -14.35
N THR A 6 0.44 15.01 -14.71
CA THR A 6 -0.41 13.86 -15.00
C THR A 6 -1.04 13.27 -13.74
N GLU A 7 -0.29 13.18 -12.63
CA GLU A 7 -0.83 12.69 -11.35
C GLU A 7 -1.97 13.57 -10.83
N ALA A 8 -1.81 14.89 -10.90
CA ALA A 8 -2.85 15.84 -10.51
C ALA A 8 -4.11 15.73 -11.40
N ALA A 9 -3.94 15.55 -12.71
CA ALA A 9 -5.04 15.35 -13.64
C ALA A 9 -5.81 14.04 -13.35
N TRP A 10 -5.10 12.96 -13.04
CA TRP A 10 -5.72 11.68 -12.66
C TRP A 10 -6.42 11.77 -11.30
N GLN A 11 -5.86 12.47 -10.32
CA GLN A 11 -6.52 12.74 -9.05
C GLN A 11 -7.80 13.56 -9.22
N ALA A 12 -7.79 14.56 -10.10
CA ALA A 12 -8.99 15.35 -10.42
C ALA A 12 -10.08 14.51 -11.09
N VAL A 13 -9.74 13.54 -11.95
CA VAL A 13 -10.70 12.58 -12.52
C VAL A 13 -11.19 11.58 -11.46
N TRP A 14 -10.33 11.20 -10.51
CA TRP A 14 -10.69 10.27 -9.44
C TRP A 14 -11.65 10.89 -8.42
N LEU A 15 -11.46 12.17 -8.10
CA LEU A 15 -12.33 12.95 -7.20
C LEU A 15 -13.56 13.51 -7.93
N GLY A 16 -13.40 13.89 -9.20
CA GLY A 16 -14.45 14.42 -10.07
C GLY A 16 -15.30 13.30 -10.67
N ARG A 17 -16.51 13.12 -10.14
CA ARG A 17 -17.54 12.17 -10.64
C ARG A 17 -18.13 12.55 -12.02
N GLY A 18 -17.29 13.02 -12.95
CA GLY A 18 -17.68 13.43 -14.30
C GLY A 18 -18.01 12.27 -15.23
N TRP A 19 -18.35 12.57 -16.49
CA TRP A 19 -18.72 11.57 -17.49
C TRP A 19 -17.59 10.54 -17.77
N ARG A 20 -16.33 10.95 -17.66
CA ARG A 20 -15.14 10.08 -17.76
C ARG A 20 -15.10 9.02 -16.65
N ALA A 21 -15.47 9.39 -15.43
CA ALA A 21 -15.59 8.45 -14.30
C ALA A 21 -16.76 7.47 -14.51
N ARG A 22 -17.86 7.92 -15.15
CA ARG A 22 -18.99 7.05 -15.53
C ARG A 22 -18.59 6.01 -16.58
N LEU A 23 -17.73 6.35 -17.54
CA LEU A 23 -17.23 5.39 -18.52
C LEU A 23 -16.34 4.31 -17.87
N LEU A 24 -15.60 4.66 -16.81
CA LEU A 24 -14.80 3.73 -16.02
C LEU A 24 -15.61 2.95 -14.98
N TRP A 25 -16.88 3.29 -14.77
CA TRP A 25 -17.76 2.65 -13.79
C TRP A 25 -17.95 1.14 -14.00
N PRO A 26 -18.27 0.62 -15.21
CA PRO A 26 -18.38 -0.83 -15.42
C PRO A 26 -17.06 -1.56 -15.14
N LEU A 27 -15.92 -0.95 -15.49
CA LEU A 27 -14.61 -1.49 -15.16
C LEU A 27 -14.37 -1.52 -13.65
N SER A 28 -14.82 -0.49 -12.93
CA SER A 28 -14.76 -0.45 -11.46
C SER A 28 -15.59 -1.56 -10.81
N LEU A 29 -16.76 -1.89 -11.38
CA LEU A 29 -17.61 -2.99 -10.90
C LEU A 29 -16.92 -4.34 -11.10
N LEU A 30 -16.31 -4.56 -12.27
CA LEU A 30 -15.55 -5.78 -12.55
C LEU A 30 -14.36 -5.91 -11.59
N TYR A 31 -13.60 -4.83 -11.40
CA TYR A 31 -12.50 -4.80 -10.43
C TYR A 31 -12.99 -5.07 -9.00
N GLY A 32 -14.10 -4.44 -8.60
CA GLY A 32 -14.74 -4.68 -7.31
C GLY A 32 -15.20 -6.13 -7.12
N TRP A 33 -15.74 -6.76 -8.16
CA TRP A 33 -16.10 -8.18 -8.16
C TRP A 33 -14.86 -9.07 -7.98
N LEU A 34 -13.77 -8.80 -8.71
CA LEU A 34 -12.50 -9.51 -8.56
C LEU A 34 -11.93 -9.39 -7.14
N ILE A 35 -11.93 -8.17 -6.56
CA ILE A 35 -11.46 -7.93 -5.19
C ILE A 35 -12.35 -8.66 -4.17
N ARG A 36 -13.68 -8.65 -4.33
CA ARG A 36 -14.58 -9.43 -3.46
C ARG A 36 -14.31 -10.92 -3.56
N ARG A 37 -14.12 -11.47 -4.77
CA ARG A 37 -13.79 -12.88 -4.97
C ARG A 37 -12.47 -13.24 -4.30
N ARG A 38 -11.45 -12.37 -4.43
CA ARG A 38 -10.17 -12.53 -3.72
C ARG A 38 -10.37 -12.53 -2.22
N ARG A 39 -11.06 -11.53 -1.65
CA ARG A 39 -11.36 -11.46 -0.20
C ARG A 39 -12.08 -12.70 0.29
N ARG A 40 -13.07 -13.21 -0.45
CA ARG A 40 -13.79 -14.45 -0.12
C ARG A 40 -12.86 -15.67 -0.07
N ARG A 41 -11.89 -15.78 -0.99
CA ARG A 41 -10.89 -16.87 -0.96
C ARG A 41 -9.96 -16.82 0.25
N PHE A 42 -9.58 -15.61 0.69
CA PHE A 42 -8.81 -15.45 1.93
C PHE A 42 -9.66 -15.76 3.16
N ALA A 43 -10.93 -15.32 3.17
CA ALA A 43 -11.86 -15.59 4.26
C ALA A 43 -12.26 -17.07 4.37
N SER A 44 -12.30 -17.81 3.25
CA SER A 44 -12.59 -19.24 3.23
C SER A 44 -11.44 -20.13 3.69
N GLY A 45 -10.29 -19.55 4.11
CA GLY A 45 -9.11 -20.30 4.55
C GLY A 45 -8.40 -21.08 3.45
N THR A 46 -8.81 -20.93 2.18
CA THR A 46 -8.25 -21.67 1.04
C THR A 46 -6.89 -21.11 0.61
N VAL A 47 -6.57 -19.88 1.00
CA VAL A 47 -5.27 -19.26 0.76
C VAL A 47 -4.41 -19.47 2.00
N PRO A 48 -3.17 -19.99 1.86
CA PRO A 48 -2.28 -20.15 3.01
C PRO A 48 -2.00 -18.78 3.65
N VAL A 49 -2.26 -18.68 4.96
CA VAL A 49 -1.95 -17.51 5.78
C VAL A 49 -0.82 -17.90 6.72
N THR A 50 0.31 -17.22 6.59
CA THR A 50 1.45 -17.42 7.49
C THR A 50 1.27 -16.52 8.70
N HIS A 51 1.22 -17.14 9.89
CA HIS A 51 1.24 -16.42 11.16
C HIS A 51 2.69 -16.32 11.64
N LEU A 52 3.14 -15.11 11.89
CA LEU A 52 4.44 -14.86 12.51
C LEU A 52 4.30 -14.94 14.04
N PRO A 53 5.34 -15.35 14.77
CA PRO A 53 5.33 -15.42 16.23
C PRO A 53 5.36 -14.03 16.91
N VAL A 54 5.37 -12.95 16.11
CA VAL A 54 5.43 -11.55 16.56
C VAL A 54 4.18 -10.79 16.08
N PRO A 55 3.75 -9.75 16.80
CA PRO A 55 2.66 -8.89 16.34
C PRO A 55 3.04 -8.18 15.03
N VAL A 56 2.14 -8.21 14.04
CA VAL A 56 2.36 -7.60 12.72
C VAL A 56 1.33 -6.50 12.48
N ILE A 57 1.81 -5.28 12.23
CA ILE A 57 0.97 -4.14 11.88
C ILE A 57 1.12 -3.83 10.39
N VAL A 58 0.02 -3.83 9.65
CA VAL A 58 0.01 -3.54 8.21
C VAL A 58 -0.49 -2.11 7.97
N VAL A 59 0.39 -1.22 7.54
CA VAL A 59 0.04 0.17 7.18
C VAL A 59 -0.24 0.27 5.69
N GLY A 60 -1.52 0.36 5.33
CA GLY A 60 -2.00 0.51 3.96
C GLY A 60 -2.57 1.90 3.69
N ASN A 61 -2.80 2.22 2.42
CA ASN A 61 -3.60 3.37 2.00
C ASN A 61 -4.54 2.95 0.88
N VAL A 62 -5.74 3.52 0.87
CA VAL A 62 -6.81 3.22 -0.08
C VAL A 62 -6.69 4.05 -1.36
N VAL A 63 -5.93 5.14 -1.33
CA VAL A 63 -5.74 6.09 -2.43
C VAL A 63 -4.36 5.95 -3.07
N THR A 64 -4.27 6.15 -4.38
CA THR A 64 -3.01 6.21 -5.12
C THR A 64 -2.45 7.64 -5.11
N GLY A 65 -1.18 7.83 -4.74
CA GLY A 65 -0.53 9.14 -4.55
C GLY A 65 -0.07 9.36 -3.10
N GLY A 66 0.67 10.46 -2.85
CA GLY A 66 1.33 10.83 -1.59
C GLY A 66 0.40 10.94 -0.38
N ALA A 67 -0.13 9.81 0.08
CA ALA A 67 -1.16 9.72 1.09
C ALA A 67 -0.61 9.48 2.49
N GLY A 68 0.57 10.02 2.76
CA GLY A 68 1.14 10.03 4.11
C GLY A 68 1.55 8.67 4.68
N LYS A 69 1.57 7.57 3.91
CA LYS A 69 2.01 6.25 4.41
C LYS A 69 3.34 6.33 5.15
N THR A 70 4.34 6.98 4.57
CA THR A 70 5.67 7.12 5.17
C THR A 70 5.62 7.94 6.48
N PRO A 71 5.03 9.15 6.52
CA PRO A 71 4.78 9.84 7.79
C PRO A 71 4.03 9.02 8.84
N THR A 72 2.99 8.27 8.44
CA THR A 72 2.22 7.42 9.36
C THR A 72 3.05 6.27 9.90
N VAL A 73 3.88 5.63 9.07
CA VAL A 73 4.80 4.58 9.53
C VAL A 73 5.82 5.15 10.50
N LEU A 74 6.42 6.30 10.21
CA LEU A 74 7.39 6.95 11.11
C LEU A 74 6.76 7.28 12.46
N ALA A 75 5.59 7.92 12.49
CA ALA A 75 4.87 8.23 13.72
C ALA A 75 4.50 6.98 14.53
N LEU A 76 4.15 5.88 13.85
CA LEU A 76 3.87 4.60 14.52
C LEU A 76 5.14 4.00 15.13
N LEU A 77 6.26 4.05 14.43
CA LEU A 77 7.54 3.58 14.94
C LEU A 77 7.95 4.38 16.18
N ASP A 78 7.89 5.71 16.12
CA ASP A 78 8.23 6.58 17.24
C ASP A 78 7.38 6.26 18.47
N HIS A 79 6.08 6.04 18.28
CA HIS A 79 5.18 5.67 19.37
C HIS A 79 5.50 4.30 19.97
N LEU A 80 5.80 3.30 19.14
CA LEU A 80 6.16 1.95 19.60
C LEU A 80 7.50 1.94 20.33
N MET A 81 8.50 2.65 19.80
CA MET A 81 9.81 2.81 20.44
C MET A 81 9.68 3.53 21.79
N ALA A 82 8.89 4.61 21.86
CA ALA A 82 8.60 5.30 23.12
C ALA A 82 7.88 4.41 24.15
N SER A 83 7.16 3.40 23.68
CA SER A 83 6.49 2.40 24.52
C SER A 83 7.39 1.20 24.88
N GLY A 84 8.70 1.26 24.54
CA GLY A 84 9.69 0.23 24.88
C GLY A 84 9.76 -0.96 23.91
N TRP A 85 9.13 -0.88 22.75
CA TRP A 85 9.19 -1.94 21.72
C TRP A 85 10.38 -1.74 20.78
N CYS A 86 10.83 -2.84 20.17
CA CYS A 86 11.83 -2.85 19.11
C CYS A 86 11.17 -3.19 17.75
N PRO A 87 10.47 -2.25 17.09
CA PRO A 87 9.76 -2.54 15.85
C PRO A 87 10.70 -2.70 14.65
N GLY A 88 10.38 -3.65 13.76
CA GLY A 88 11.02 -3.80 12.45
C GLY A 88 10.11 -3.33 11.32
N VAL A 89 10.68 -2.76 10.25
CA VAL A 89 9.95 -2.29 9.08
C VAL A 89 10.24 -3.18 7.89
N VAL A 90 9.19 -3.69 7.25
CA VAL A 90 9.29 -4.41 5.98
C VAL A 90 8.61 -3.56 4.89
N SER A 91 9.38 -3.15 3.89
CA SER A 91 8.89 -2.40 2.73
C SER A 91 8.97 -3.25 1.47
N ARG A 92 8.09 -3.01 0.49
CA ARG A 92 8.14 -3.67 -0.82
C ARG A 92 9.31 -3.21 -1.70
N GLY A 93 9.96 -2.09 -1.39
CA GLY A 93 11.01 -1.54 -2.25
C GLY A 93 10.48 -1.02 -3.60
N HIS A 94 9.39 -0.24 -3.58
CA HIS A 94 8.83 0.34 -4.80
C HIS A 94 9.89 1.21 -5.52
N GLY A 95 10.18 0.90 -6.78
CA GLY A 95 11.24 1.55 -7.57
C GLY A 95 12.59 0.84 -7.59
N ARG A 96 12.77 -0.27 -6.84
CA ARG A 96 14.00 -1.07 -6.92
C ARG A 96 14.02 -1.97 -8.15
N THR A 97 15.20 -2.07 -8.76
CA THR A 97 15.54 -3.07 -9.78
C THR A 97 16.09 -4.32 -9.09
N GLY A 98 15.22 -5.11 -8.47
CA GLY A 98 15.60 -6.37 -7.83
C GLY A 98 14.43 -6.99 -7.07
N THR A 99 14.36 -8.32 -7.05
CA THR A 99 13.28 -9.08 -6.39
C THR A 99 13.70 -9.75 -5.08
N ASP A 100 14.99 -9.69 -4.75
CA ASP A 100 15.54 -10.36 -3.58
C ASP A 100 15.23 -9.62 -2.28
N VAL A 101 15.20 -10.38 -1.18
CA VAL A 101 15.05 -9.84 0.17
C VAL A 101 16.34 -9.12 0.52
N LEU A 102 16.26 -7.79 0.71
CA LEU A 102 17.39 -6.99 1.17
C LEU A 102 17.16 -6.53 2.61
N ALA A 103 18.03 -6.98 3.51
CA ALA A 103 18.15 -6.38 4.83
C ALA A 103 18.87 -5.03 4.68
N LEU A 104 18.16 -3.95 5.02
CA LEU A 104 18.76 -2.61 5.04
C LEU A 104 19.48 -2.42 6.37
N SER A 105 20.81 -2.47 6.31
CA SER A 105 21.69 -2.01 7.37
C SER A 105 21.98 -0.51 7.14
N PRO A 106 22.27 0.29 8.18
CA PRO A 106 22.62 1.70 8.02
C PRO A 106 23.83 1.96 7.10
N ASP A 107 24.66 0.93 6.84
CA ASP A 107 25.82 1.00 5.96
C ASP A 107 25.54 0.70 4.47
N VAL A 108 24.29 0.37 4.10
CA VAL A 108 23.94 0.08 2.70
C VAL A 108 23.63 1.40 1.98
N PRO A 109 24.36 1.77 0.90
CA PRO A 109 24.07 3.00 0.15
C PRO A 109 22.67 2.91 -0.49
N ALA A 110 21.99 4.07 -0.48
CA ALA A 110 20.61 4.22 -0.94
C ALA A 110 20.38 3.87 -2.41
#